data_AF-A0A1V3S3V8-F1
#
_entry.id   AF-A0A1V3S3V8-F1
#
_cell.length_a   1.000
_cell.length_b   1.000
_cell.length_c   1.000
_cell.angle_alpha   90.00
_cell.angle_beta   90.00
_cell.angle_gamma   90.00
#
_symmetry.space_group_name_H-M   'P 1'
#
loop_
_entity.id
_entity.type
_entity.pdbx_description
1 polymer ?
#
loop_
_entity_poly.entity_id
_entity_poly.type
_entity_poly.pdbx_seq_one_letter_code
_entity_poly.pdbx_strand_id
1 'polypeptide(L)'
;MDRPVTEPHYQLDVTLGQLQDLESLLETASAGEADPDAEVFQLLDLVRKTRIEAIKFKQRNQERMTEVLGRLEEVQKQQSPTLQAD
;
A
#
# COMPACT_ATOMS: atom_id res chain seq x y z
N MET A 1 -9.31 -34.53 -22.85
CA MET A 1 -8.92 -34.27 -21.45
C MET A 1 -8.20 -32.93 -21.45
N ASP A 2 -8.94 -31.83 -21.31
CA ASP A 2 -8.36 -30.49 -21.22
C ASP A 2 -7.69 -30.32 -19.85
N ARG A 3 -6.43 -29.88 -19.87
CA ARG A 3 -5.65 -29.61 -18.67
C ARG A 3 -6.10 -28.24 -18.14
N PRO A 4 -6.44 -28.09 -16.84
CA PRO A 4 -6.70 -26.76 -16.30
C PRO A 4 -5.40 -25.95 -16.41
N VAL A 5 -5.42 -24.89 -17.21
CA VAL A 5 -4.36 -23.88 -17.21
C VAL A 5 -4.48 -23.17 -15.88
N THR A 6 -3.71 -23.61 -14.87
CA THR A 6 -3.55 -22.84 -13.64
C THR A 6 -2.85 -21.55 -14.02
N GLU A 7 -3.59 -20.43 -13.99
CA GLU A 7 -3.01 -19.11 -14.18
C GLU A 7 -1.86 -18.92 -13.18
N PRO A 8 -0.65 -18.57 -13.67
CA PRO A 8 0.46 -18.28 -12.79
C PRO A 8 0.13 -17.04 -11.96
N HIS A 9 -0.07 -17.26 -10.66
CA HIS A 9 -0.23 -16.18 -9.69
C HIS A 9 1.15 -15.60 -9.37
N TYR A 10 1.52 -14.53 -10.04
CA TYR A 10 2.71 -13.78 -9.69
C TYR A 10 2.41 -12.92 -8.45
N GLN A 11 3.01 -13.27 -7.31
CA GLN A 11 3.09 -12.35 -6.17
C GLN A 11 4.08 -11.24 -6.53
N LEU A 12 3.57 -10.18 -7.13
CA LEU A 12 4.33 -8.97 -7.34
C LEU A 12 4.26 -8.14 -6.05
N ASP A 13 5.43 -7.85 -5.47
CA ASP A 13 5.55 -6.80 -4.46
C ASP A 13 5.33 -5.45 -5.16
N VAL A 14 4.07 -5.07 -5.33
CA VAL A 14 3.70 -3.83 -6.01
C VAL A 14 3.82 -2.67 -5.04
N THR A 15 4.66 -1.70 -5.37
CA THR A 15 4.77 -0.45 -4.64
C THR A 15 3.56 0.45 -4.91
N LEU A 16 3.31 1.42 -4.02
CA LEU A 16 2.24 2.40 -4.21
C LEU A 16 2.41 3.20 -5.52
N GLY A 17 3.66 3.50 -5.91
CA GLY A 17 3.95 4.18 -7.18
C GLY A 17 3.57 3.32 -8.38
N GLN A 18 3.92 2.03 -8.38
CA GLN A 18 3.54 1.11 -9.44
C GLN A 18 2.03 0.91 -9.55
N LEU A 19 1.28 0.92 -8.43
CA LEU A 19 -0.19 0.90 -8.46
C LEU A 19 -0.76 2.18 -9.09
N GLN A 20 -0.13 3.32 -8.85
CA GLN A 20 -0.55 4.60 -9.43
C GLN A 20 -0.27 4.66 -10.93
N ASP A 21 0.90 4.17 -11.37
CA ASP A 21 1.25 4.06 -12.79
C ASP A 21 0.29 3.10 -13.51
N LEU A 22 0.02 1.94 -12.91
CA LEU A 22 -0.90 0.94 -13.45
C LEU A 22 -2.32 1.48 -13.58
N GLU A 23 -2.81 2.22 -12.58
CA GLU A 23 -4.11 2.88 -12.66
C GLU A 23 -4.18 3.86 -13.83
N SER A 24 -3.15 4.69 -14.03
CA SER A 24 -3.11 5.65 -15.13
C SER A 24 -3.12 4.97 -16.51
N LEU A 25 -2.39 3.85 -16.64
CA LEU A 25 -2.39 3.05 -17.87
C LEU A 25 -3.77 2.43 -18.14
N LEU A 26 -4.42 1.89 -17.10
CA LEU A 26 -5.74 1.28 -17.22
C LEU A 26 -6.83 2.32 -17.50
N GLU A 27 -6.75 3.52 -16.93
CA GLU A 27 -7.66 4.62 -17.26
C GLU A 27 -7.53 5.00 -18.74
N THR A 28 -6.30 5.10 -19.24
CA THR A 28 -6.03 5.38 -20.65
C THR A 28 -6.58 4.28 -21.56
N ALA A 29 -6.37 3.00 -21.19
CA ALA A 29 -6.89 1.87 -21.94
C ALA A 29 -8.43 1.84 -21.94
N SER A 30 -9.04 2.09 -20.78
CA SER A 30 -10.50 2.09 -20.62
C SER A 30 -11.20 3.22 -21.39
N ALA A 31 -10.52 4.32 -21.66
CA ALA A 31 -11.07 5.43 -22.43
C ALA A 31 -11.34 5.08 -23.91
N GLY A 32 -10.64 4.08 -24.45
CA GLY A 32 -10.85 3.56 -25.80
C GLY A 32 -11.76 2.34 -25.85
N GLU A 33 -12.24 1.85 -24.70
CA GLU A 33 -13.04 0.64 -24.61
C GLU A 33 -14.53 0.96 -24.78
N ALA A 34 -15.18 0.23 -25.69
CA ALA A 34 -16.58 0.42 -26.02
C ALA A 34 -17.49 -0.60 -25.29
N ASP A 35 -16.93 -1.75 -24.90
CA ASP A 35 -17.65 -2.77 -24.15
C ASP A 35 -17.65 -2.45 -22.65
N PRO A 36 -18.81 -2.11 -22.04
CA PRO A 36 -18.89 -1.79 -20.61
C PRO A 36 -18.54 -2.98 -19.70
N ASP A 37 -18.59 -4.21 -20.21
CA ASP A 37 -18.28 -5.43 -19.44
C ASP A 37 -16.82 -5.89 -19.62
N ALA A 38 -16.00 -5.12 -20.34
CA ALA A 38 -14.61 -5.45 -20.58
C ALA A 38 -13.80 -5.60 -19.28
N GLU A 39 -12.88 -6.57 -19.29
CA GLU A 39 -12.03 -6.90 -18.13
C GLU A 39 -11.18 -5.72 -17.65
N VAL A 40 -10.89 -4.75 -18.52
CA VAL A 40 -10.14 -3.53 -18.17
C VAL A 40 -10.81 -2.74 -17.05
N PHE A 41 -12.15 -2.70 -17.00
CA PHE A 41 -12.89 -2.01 -15.95
C PHE A 41 -12.81 -2.75 -14.62
N GLN A 42 -12.90 -4.08 -14.64
CA GLN A 42 -12.76 -4.92 -13.45
C GLN A 42 -11.34 -4.81 -12.87
N LEU A 43 -10.33 -4.81 -13.74
CA LEU A 43 -8.94 -4.65 -13.35
C LEU A 43 -8.66 -3.24 -12.80
N LEU A 44 -9.20 -2.21 -13.43
CA LEU A 44 -9.09 -0.83 -12.95
C LEU A 44 -9.68 -0.67 -11.54
N ASP A 45 -10.85 -1.26 -11.29
CA ASP A 45 -11.47 -1.25 -9.96
C ASP A 45 -10.64 -2.00 -8.91
N LEU A 46 -10.04 -3.13 -9.28
CA LEU A 46 -9.15 -3.89 -8.41
C LEU A 46 -7.94 -3.03 -8.02
N VAL A 47 -7.28 -2.41 -9.00
CA VAL A 47 -6.09 -1.56 -8.77
C VAL A 47 -6.44 -0.37 -7.87
N ARG A 48 -7.57 0.31 -8.11
CA ARG A 48 -8.05 1.41 -7.26
C ARG A 48 -8.25 0.97 -5.81
N LYS A 49 -8.90 -0.18 -5.59
CA LYS A 49 -9.12 -0.74 -4.24
C LYS A 49 -7.80 -1.06 -3.55
N THR A 50 -6.92 -1.79 -4.22
CA THR A 50 -5.60 -2.17 -3.69
C THR A 50 -4.77 -0.93 -3.34
N ARG A 51 -4.80 0.12 -4.17
CA ARG A 51 -4.10 1.38 -3.91
C ARG A 51 -4.62 2.06 -2.63
N ILE A 52 -5.93 2.13 -2.45
CA ILE A 52 -6.54 2.72 -1.23
C ILE A 52 -6.12 1.93 0.02
N GLU A 53 -6.12 0.60 -0.05
CA GLU A 53 -5.69 -0.25 1.06
C GLU A 53 -4.21 -0.06 1.38
N ALA A 54 -3.35 0.03 0.35
CA ALA A 54 -1.93 0.30 0.51
C ALA A 54 -1.65 1.66 1.18
N ILE A 55 -2.40 2.71 0.81
CA ILE A 55 -2.32 4.04 1.45
C ILE A 55 -2.70 3.95 2.92
N LYS A 56 -3.84 3.32 3.24
CA LYS A 56 -4.30 3.13 4.62
C LYS A 56 -3.31 2.33 5.46
N PHE A 57 -2.71 1.29 4.87
CA PHE A 57 -1.68 0.50 5.53
C PHE A 57 -0.43 1.34 5.85
N LYS A 58 0.04 2.14 4.87
CA LYS A 58 1.17 3.04 5.06
C LYS A 58 0.90 4.08 6.14
N GLN A 59 -0.29 4.68 6.17
CA GLN A 59 -0.69 5.66 7.19
C GLN A 59 -0.68 5.06 8.60
N ARG A 60 -1.34 3.91 8.79
CA ARG A 60 -1.34 3.21 10.09
C ARG A 60 0.07 2.87 10.58
N ASN A 61 0.95 2.44 9.68
CA ASN A 61 2.34 2.15 10.05
C ASN A 61 3.12 3.42 10.40
N GLN A 62 2.86 4.56 9.74
CA GLN A 62 3.45 5.83 10.11
C GLN A 62 2.96 6.31 11.48
N GLU A 63 1.66 6.24 11.77
CA GLU A 63 1.10 6.58 13.08
C GLU A 63 1.73 5.75 14.19
N ARG A 64 1.81 4.43 14.00
CA ARG A 64 2.46 3.52 14.95
C ARG A 64 3.95 3.84 15.14
N MET A 65 4.66 4.19 14.07
CA MET A 65 6.08 4.57 14.18
C MET A 65 6.24 5.85 14.99
N THR A 66 5.41 6.87 14.73
CA THR A 66 5.40 8.13 15.48
C THR A 66 5.10 7.89 16.95
N GLU A 67 4.14 7.03 17.27
CA GLU A 67 3.82 6.67 18.66
C GLU A 67 5.01 5.97 19.35
N VAL A 68 5.67 5.03 18.67
CA VAL A 68 6.85 4.34 19.20
C VAL A 68 7.99 5.32 19.45
N LEU A 69 8.26 6.24 18.52
CA LEU A 69 9.29 7.26 18.68
C LEU A 69 9.01 8.17 19.88
N GLY A 70 7.76 8.64 20.05
CA GLY A 70 7.37 9.44 21.21
C GLY A 70 7.59 8.71 22.54
N ARG A 71 7.21 7.43 22.62
CA ARG A 71 7.46 6.61 23.82
C ARG A 71 8.96 6.43 24.12
N LEU A 72 9.78 6.25 23.09
CA LEU A 72 11.23 6.13 23.25
C LEU A 72 11.85 7.41 23.81
N GLU A 73 11.41 8.58 23.35
CA GLU A 73 11.84 9.87 23.89
C GLU A 73 11.45 10.05 25.36
N GLU A 74 10.23 9.63 25.74
CA GLU A 74 9.77 9.67 27.13
C GLU A 74 10.61 8.75 28.04
N VAL A 75 10.89 7.53 27.59
CA VAL A 75 11.75 6.59 28.33
C VAL A 75 13.17 7.15 28.50
N GLN A 76 13.73 7.78 27.46
CA GLN A 76 15.06 8.38 27.54
C GLN A 76 15.12 9.55 28.54
N LYS A 77 14.07 10.39 28.59
CA LYS A 77 13.97 11.49 29.57
C LYS A 77 13.87 10.97 31.01
N GLN A 78 13.14 9.87 31.23
CA GLN A 78 13.01 9.25 32.56
C GLN A 78 14.31 8.57 33.03
N GLN A 79 15.16 8.12 32.08
CA GLN A 79 16.45 7.48 32.36
C GLN A 79 17.62 8.46 32.55
N SER A 80 17.38 9.77 32.50
CA SER A 80 18.38 10.79 32.79
C SER A 80 18.16 11.40 34.18
N PRO A 81 18.39 10.69 35.31
CA PRO A 81 18.39 11.33 36.61
C PRO A 81 19.67 12.18 36.74
N THR A 82 19.43 13.48 36.90
CA THR A 82 20.26 14.50 37.53
C THR A 82 21.49 13.95 38.28
N LEU A 83 22.66 13.96 37.63
CA LEU A 83 23.95 14.08 38.31
C LEU A 83 24.09 15.55 38.76
N GLN A 84 23.38 15.93 39.83
CA GLN A 84 23.78 17.09 40.62
C GLN A 84 24.48 16.55 41.85
N ALA A 85 25.79 16.77 41.84
CA ALA A 85 26.74 16.47 42.88
C ALA A 85 26.37 17.20 44.18
N ASP A 86 26.48 16.48 45.31
CA ASP A 86 26.72 17.05 46.64
C ASP A 86 28.07 17.78 46.69
#